data_AF-A0A0A2M7A2-F1
#
_entry.id   AF-A0A0A2M7A2-F1
#
_cell.length_a   1.000
_cell.length_b   1.000
_cell.length_c   1.000
_cell.angle_alpha   90.00
_cell.angle_beta   90.00
_cell.angle_gamma   90.00
#
_symmetry.space_group_name_H-M   'P 1'
#
loop_
_entity.id
_entity.type
_entity.pdbx_description
1 polymer ?
#
loop_
_entity_poly.entity_id
_entity_poly.type
_entity_poly.pdbx_seq_one_letter_code
_entity_poly.pdbx_strand_id
1 'polypeptide(L)'
;MKYILSLLLLFLLCLKGNCQSIKKLEYELSFYKSGEVYGDKIMKAKLLQSKDPFNKKAIRYICEYYNDRKIDSVNIFFDRLIAKFPNKTEPYLLSYDFANYFKINNIYETKLAYLLKANDIEAENIEAVYKLAELYYKDFIYPLKMEIDYGKVITGDKEWDSVINAENEQFKNRKKESYFKNPEIDAYKYFERLWELSPKHRLLIYFPIKQLECILRKSSVHKKPVEVNNYFQPGHFANLSENWECDFSKDLLYEVESSFEHDKWLSEQLKDLKEISLYKKQVLDDIEIYRFTWLRSFHNPIALRIEKSNNDVTLYYSIGKGMGGYKPIGLKKRGSKKLTLTEWDNFVKLLSNGNYRELPNYDSTLMTDGAVWLLEYKTHDTYEAKADNNPGKNIYNSCIYLLRISGIKIPDYEIY
;
A
#
# COMPACT_ATOMS: atom_id res chain seq x y z
N MET A 1 -61.94 5.65 -20.52
CA MET A 1 -61.20 6.39 -19.47
C MET A 1 -60.50 5.49 -18.44
N LYS A 2 -61.16 4.46 -17.86
CA LYS A 2 -60.52 3.58 -16.84
C LYS A 2 -59.26 2.85 -17.34
N TYR A 3 -59.25 2.34 -18.58
CA TYR A 3 -58.09 1.64 -19.15
C TYR A 3 -56.88 2.54 -19.42
N ILE A 4 -57.09 3.81 -19.77
CA ILE A 4 -56.01 4.78 -19.98
C ILE A 4 -55.36 5.14 -18.64
N LEU A 5 -56.16 5.27 -17.57
CA LEU A 5 -55.63 5.54 -16.23
C LEU A 5 -54.82 4.35 -15.69
N SER A 6 -55.26 3.11 -15.93
CA SER A 6 -54.51 1.90 -15.55
C SER A 6 -53.21 1.73 -16.34
N LEU A 7 -53.19 2.06 -17.64
CA LEU A 7 -51.97 2.07 -18.45
C LEU A 7 -50.99 3.16 -18.00
N LEU A 8 -51.48 4.36 -17.64
CA LEU A 8 -50.64 5.44 -17.11
C LEU A 8 -50.07 5.07 -15.73
N LEU A 9 -50.84 4.39 -14.88
CA LEU A 9 -50.39 3.95 -13.56
C LEU A 9 -49.33 2.84 -13.67
N LEU A 10 -49.50 1.89 -14.60
CA LEU A 10 -48.48 0.87 -14.93
C LEU A 10 -47.22 1.51 -15.52
N PHE A 11 -47.35 2.52 -16.38
CA PHE A 11 -46.22 3.25 -16.94
C PHE A 11 -45.46 4.05 -15.87
N LEU A 12 -46.17 4.69 -14.93
CA LEU A 12 -45.58 5.40 -13.79
C LEU A 12 -44.95 4.46 -12.75
N LEU A 13 -45.47 3.24 -12.58
CA LEU A 13 -44.87 2.20 -11.75
C LEU A 13 -43.61 1.59 -12.40
N CYS A 14 -43.57 1.46 -13.73
CA CYS A 14 -42.37 1.06 -14.47
C CYS A 14 -41.26 2.13 -14.43
N LEU A 15 -41.60 3.43 -14.37
CA LEU A 15 -40.61 4.51 -14.26
C LEU A 15 -39.89 4.54 -12.90
N LYS A 16 -40.44 3.94 -11.83
CA LYS A 16 -39.75 3.82 -10.54
C LYS A 16 -38.75 2.65 -10.46
N GLY A 17 -38.73 1.75 -11.44
CA GLY A 17 -37.95 0.51 -11.39
C GLY A 17 -36.43 0.62 -11.60
N ASN A 18 -35.93 1.70 -12.21
CA ASN A 18 -34.53 1.79 -12.67
C ASN A 18 -33.71 2.97 -12.11
N CYS A 19 -34.17 3.58 -11.02
CA CYS A 19 -33.50 4.73 -10.38
C CYS A 19 -32.44 4.30 -9.34
N GLN A 20 -31.77 3.15 -9.53
CA GLN A 20 -30.61 2.83 -8.71
C GLN A 20 -29.47 3.81 -9.05
N SER A 21 -28.90 4.43 -8.02
CA SER A 21 -27.75 5.33 -8.16
C SER A 21 -26.48 4.53 -8.48
N ILE A 22 -25.50 5.20 -9.12
CA ILE A 22 -24.17 4.64 -9.39
C ILE A 22 -23.57 4.05 -8.10
N LYS A 23 -23.55 4.82 -7.00
CA LYS A 23 -23.01 4.38 -5.71
C LYS A 23 -23.70 3.12 -5.16
N LYS A 24 -25.02 2.99 -5.35
CA LYS A 24 -25.77 1.81 -4.92
C LYS A 24 -25.40 0.59 -5.77
N LEU A 25 -25.31 0.75 -7.08
CA LEU A 25 -24.87 -0.31 -8.00
C LEU A 25 -23.44 -0.76 -7.71
N GLU A 26 -22.53 0.18 -7.48
CA GLU A 26 -21.15 -0.10 -7.08
C GLU A 26 -21.08 -0.88 -5.77
N TYR A 27 -21.87 -0.49 -4.77
CA TYR A 27 -21.98 -1.22 -3.51
C TYR A 27 -22.49 -2.65 -3.75
N GLU A 28 -23.59 -2.81 -4.49
CA GLU A 28 -24.16 -4.14 -4.76
C GLU A 28 -23.20 -5.05 -5.55
N LEU A 29 -22.34 -4.50 -6.41
CA LEU A 29 -21.29 -5.26 -7.09
C LEU A 29 -20.14 -5.65 -6.17
N SER A 30 -19.82 -4.86 -5.14
CA SER A 30 -18.69 -5.10 -4.24
C SER A 30 -18.92 -6.20 -3.19
N PHE A 31 -20.16 -6.63 -2.93
CA PHE A 31 -20.48 -7.59 -1.86
C PHE A 31 -21.25 -8.81 -2.34
N TYR A 32 -20.71 -10.01 -2.16
CA TYR A 32 -21.46 -11.25 -2.37
C TYR A 32 -22.41 -11.51 -1.21
N LYS A 33 -23.67 -11.81 -1.51
CA LYS A 33 -24.60 -12.33 -0.51
C LYS A 33 -24.44 -13.85 -0.40
N SER A 34 -24.63 -14.38 0.81
CA SER A 34 -24.67 -15.83 1.00
C SER A 34 -25.73 -16.45 0.08
N GLY A 35 -25.34 -17.47 -0.68
CA GLY A 35 -26.19 -18.15 -1.67
C GLY A 35 -26.26 -17.49 -3.05
N GLU A 36 -25.56 -16.36 -3.28
CA GLU A 36 -25.47 -15.74 -4.61
C GLU A 36 -24.47 -16.50 -5.49
N VAL A 37 -24.87 -16.81 -6.74
CA VAL A 37 -23.99 -17.51 -7.69
C VAL A 37 -23.17 -16.47 -8.45
N TYR A 38 -21.90 -16.80 -8.68
CA TYR A 38 -21.03 -15.97 -9.48
C TYR A 38 -21.56 -15.80 -10.93
N GLY A 39 -21.70 -14.54 -11.36
CA GLY A 39 -22.31 -14.14 -12.64
C GLY A 39 -23.73 -13.57 -12.54
N ASP A 40 -24.42 -13.74 -11.40
CA ASP A 40 -25.79 -13.24 -11.20
C ASP A 40 -25.91 -11.71 -11.31
N LYS A 41 -24.80 -10.98 -11.18
CA LYS A 41 -24.80 -9.51 -11.24
C LYS A 41 -24.39 -8.94 -12.59
N ILE A 42 -24.21 -9.75 -13.63
CA ILE A 42 -23.79 -9.24 -14.94
C ILE A 42 -24.74 -8.17 -15.49
N MET A 43 -26.05 -8.31 -15.24
CA MET A 43 -27.05 -7.30 -15.64
C MET A 43 -26.89 -5.99 -14.85
N LYS A 44 -26.52 -6.06 -13.57
CA LYS A 44 -26.22 -4.86 -12.76
C LYS A 44 -24.94 -4.19 -13.22
N ALA A 45 -23.91 -4.96 -13.55
CA ALA A 45 -22.66 -4.44 -14.11
C ALA A 45 -22.91 -3.73 -15.46
N LYS A 46 -23.69 -4.33 -16.36
CA LYS A 46 -24.09 -3.69 -17.63
C LYS A 46 -24.96 -2.45 -17.42
N LEU A 47 -25.88 -2.46 -16.46
CA LEU A 47 -26.67 -1.29 -16.10
C LEU A 47 -25.78 -0.16 -15.56
N LEU A 48 -24.83 -0.48 -14.67
CA LEU A 48 -23.87 0.49 -14.16
C LEU A 48 -23.02 1.07 -15.29
N GLN A 49 -22.48 0.23 -16.17
CA GLN A 49 -21.75 0.66 -17.36
C GLN A 49 -22.59 1.55 -18.29
N SER A 50 -23.88 1.28 -18.44
CA SER A 50 -24.73 2.13 -19.29
C SER A 50 -24.91 3.54 -18.72
N LYS A 51 -24.83 3.69 -17.40
CA LYS A 51 -24.91 4.98 -16.68
C LYS A 51 -23.56 5.69 -16.61
N ASP A 52 -22.49 4.92 -16.44
CA ASP A 52 -21.10 5.37 -16.38
C ASP A 52 -20.24 4.41 -17.22
N PRO A 53 -19.99 4.75 -18.51
CA PRO A 53 -19.27 3.88 -19.44
C PRO A 53 -17.85 3.52 -19.00
N PHE A 54 -17.25 4.30 -18.09
CA PHE A 54 -15.87 4.15 -17.65
C PHE A 54 -15.76 3.61 -16.22
N ASN A 55 -16.87 3.13 -15.64
CA ASN A 55 -16.89 2.63 -14.28
C ASN A 55 -16.00 1.39 -14.10
N LYS A 56 -14.84 1.55 -13.43
CA LYS A 56 -13.85 0.48 -13.23
C LYS A 56 -14.43 -0.76 -12.54
N LYS A 57 -15.41 -0.61 -11.62
CA LYS A 57 -16.03 -1.76 -10.94
C LYS A 57 -16.93 -2.57 -11.86
N ALA A 58 -17.76 -1.90 -12.66
CA ALA A 58 -18.59 -2.57 -13.67
C ALA A 58 -17.73 -3.31 -14.69
N ILE A 59 -16.71 -2.63 -15.23
CA ILE A 59 -15.82 -3.20 -16.24
C ILE A 59 -15.08 -4.41 -15.69
N ARG A 60 -14.53 -4.33 -14.47
CA ARG A 60 -13.89 -5.47 -13.81
C ARG A 60 -14.80 -6.68 -13.75
N TYR A 61 -16.02 -6.50 -13.22
CA TYR A 61 -16.99 -7.58 -13.13
C TYR A 61 -17.30 -8.18 -14.51
N ILE A 62 -17.43 -7.36 -15.55
CA ILE A 62 -17.68 -7.81 -16.93
C ILE A 62 -16.49 -8.62 -17.47
N CYS A 63 -15.24 -8.15 -17.26
CA CYS A 63 -14.04 -8.83 -17.70
C CYS A 63 -13.86 -10.19 -17.00
N GLU A 64 -14.01 -10.22 -15.68
CA GLU A 64 -13.94 -11.46 -14.89
C GLU A 64 -15.05 -12.44 -15.33
N TYR A 65 -16.28 -11.95 -15.50
CA TYR A 65 -17.39 -12.76 -16.00
C TYR A 65 -17.11 -13.38 -17.38
N TYR A 66 -16.57 -12.61 -18.33
CA TYR A 66 -16.22 -13.15 -19.65
C TYR A 66 -15.08 -14.14 -19.59
N ASN A 67 -14.03 -13.86 -18.81
CA ASN A 67 -12.89 -14.75 -18.63
C ASN A 67 -13.31 -16.10 -18.05
N ASP A 68 -14.11 -16.10 -16.98
CA ASP A 68 -14.53 -17.31 -16.28
C ASP A 68 -15.46 -18.17 -17.13
N ARG A 69 -16.32 -17.53 -17.94
CA ARG A 69 -17.20 -18.22 -18.89
C ARG A 69 -16.48 -18.60 -20.20
N LYS A 70 -15.17 -18.32 -20.30
CA LYS A 70 -14.34 -18.52 -21.51
C LYS A 70 -14.94 -17.86 -22.76
N ILE A 71 -15.67 -16.77 -22.57
CA ILE A 71 -16.25 -15.97 -23.65
C ILE A 71 -15.14 -15.04 -24.15
N ASP A 72 -14.71 -15.22 -25.39
CA ASP A 72 -13.72 -14.35 -26.01
C ASP A 72 -14.35 -13.01 -26.40
N SER A 73 -14.58 -12.16 -25.39
CA SER A 73 -15.32 -10.91 -25.56
C SER A 73 -14.73 -9.75 -24.77
N VAL A 74 -13.62 -9.95 -24.06
CA VAL A 74 -12.93 -8.84 -23.38
C VAL A 74 -12.30 -7.90 -24.43
N ASN A 75 -11.56 -8.44 -25.41
CA ASN A 75 -11.01 -7.64 -26.51
C ASN A 75 -12.12 -6.89 -27.27
N ILE A 76 -13.17 -7.61 -27.70
CA ILE A 76 -14.31 -7.04 -28.41
C ILE A 76 -15.01 -5.95 -27.58
N PHE A 77 -15.11 -6.14 -26.27
CA PHE A 77 -15.69 -5.16 -25.37
C PHE A 77 -14.90 -3.85 -25.39
N PHE A 78 -13.57 -3.91 -25.27
CA PHE A 78 -12.72 -2.73 -25.31
C PHE A 78 -12.63 -2.10 -26.70
N ASP A 79 -12.62 -2.89 -27.78
CA ASP A 79 -12.68 -2.38 -29.14
C ASP A 79 -13.93 -1.52 -29.36
N ARG A 80 -15.09 -2.00 -28.88
CA ARG A 80 -16.36 -1.24 -28.94
C ARG A 80 -16.33 0.00 -28.06
N LEU A 81 -15.71 -0.07 -26.87
CA LEU A 81 -15.60 1.07 -25.97
C LEU A 81 -14.73 2.17 -26.61
N ILE A 82 -13.59 1.80 -27.18
CA ILE A 82 -12.69 2.70 -27.91
C ILE A 82 -13.39 3.28 -29.14
N ALA A 83 -14.04 2.45 -29.96
CA ALA A 83 -14.75 2.92 -31.16
C ALA A 83 -15.86 3.91 -30.83
N LYS A 84 -16.52 3.75 -29.67
CA LYS A 84 -17.56 4.67 -29.20
C LYS A 84 -16.99 5.98 -28.64
N PHE A 85 -15.78 5.96 -28.09
CA PHE A 85 -15.16 7.12 -27.43
C PHE A 85 -13.68 7.32 -27.86
N PRO A 86 -13.39 7.49 -29.16
CA PRO A 86 -12.02 7.44 -29.67
C PRO A 86 -11.14 8.64 -29.27
N ASN A 87 -11.76 9.75 -28.86
CA ASN A 87 -11.08 10.99 -28.46
C ASN A 87 -11.12 11.20 -26.94
N LYS A 88 -11.34 10.14 -26.18
CA LYS A 88 -11.35 10.13 -24.72
C LYS A 88 -10.18 9.31 -24.22
N THR A 89 -9.52 9.72 -23.15
CA THR A 89 -8.37 9.00 -22.58
C THR A 89 -8.82 7.76 -21.82
N GLU A 90 -10.00 7.80 -21.21
CA GLU A 90 -10.52 6.79 -20.31
C GLU A 90 -10.62 5.39 -20.94
N PRO A 91 -11.15 5.19 -22.16
CA PRO A 91 -11.14 3.88 -22.82
C PRO A 91 -9.75 3.26 -22.91
N TYR A 92 -8.73 4.06 -23.22
CA TYR A 92 -7.36 3.58 -23.40
C TYR A 92 -6.69 3.27 -22.06
N LEU A 93 -6.90 4.10 -21.04
CA LEU A 93 -6.44 3.84 -19.68
C LEU A 93 -7.09 2.59 -19.09
N LEU A 94 -8.38 2.38 -19.34
CA LEU A 94 -9.08 1.16 -18.95
C LEU A 94 -8.55 -0.06 -19.73
N SER A 95 -8.32 0.05 -21.04
CA SER A 95 -7.71 -1.03 -21.81
C SER A 95 -6.34 -1.41 -21.26
N TYR A 96 -5.51 -0.44 -20.87
CA TYR A 96 -4.24 -0.70 -20.17
C TYR A 96 -4.45 -1.47 -18.85
N ASP A 97 -5.36 -1.00 -17.98
CA ASP A 97 -5.62 -1.58 -16.67
C ASP A 97 -6.12 -3.03 -16.76
N PHE A 98 -6.90 -3.34 -17.81
CA PHE A 98 -7.53 -4.65 -18.00
C PHE A 98 -6.84 -5.52 -19.07
N ALA A 99 -5.71 -5.10 -19.62
CA ALA A 99 -5.03 -5.83 -20.69
C ALA A 99 -4.63 -7.26 -20.29
N ASN A 100 -4.43 -7.54 -18.99
CA ASN A 100 -4.12 -8.90 -18.52
C ASN A 100 -5.26 -9.91 -18.77
N TYR A 101 -6.48 -9.43 -19.02
CA TYR A 101 -7.61 -10.28 -19.41
C TYR A 101 -7.64 -10.55 -20.93
N PHE A 102 -6.73 -9.96 -21.71
CA PHE A 102 -6.70 -10.06 -23.15
C PHE A 102 -5.91 -11.30 -23.54
N LYS A 103 -6.43 -12.10 -24.46
CA LYS A 103 -5.72 -13.26 -25.03
C LYS A 103 -4.75 -12.80 -26.12
N ILE A 104 -3.64 -12.18 -25.73
CA ILE A 104 -2.66 -11.57 -26.65
C ILE A 104 -1.24 -12.04 -26.35
N ASN A 105 -0.42 -12.14 -27.40
CA ASN A 105 0.94 -12.66 -27.29
C ASN A 105 1.93 -11.63 -26.71
N ASN A 106 1.78 -10.34 -27.04
CA ASN A 106 2.65 -9.27 -26.52
C ASN A 106 1.86 -8.24 -25.69
N ILE A 107 1.71 -8.56 -24.41
CA ILE A 107 0.97 -7.74 -23.45
C ILE A 107 1.63 -6.37 -23.19
N TYR A 108 2.96 -6.30 -23.19
CA TYR A 108 3.70 -5.08 -22.86
C TYR A 108 3.64 -4.04 -23.98
N GLU A 109 3.85 -4.45 -25.24
CA GLU A 109 3.67 -3.56 -26.40
C GLU A 109 2.24 -3.04 -26.50
N THR A 110 1.26 -3.92 -26.24
CA THR A 110 -0.16 -3.53 -26.29
C THR A 110 -0.49 -2.52 -25.20
N LYS A 111 -0.01 -2.73 -23.96
CA LYS A 111 -0.14 -1.76 -22.87
C LYS A 111 0.50 -0.42 -23.22
N LEU A 112 1.72 -0.44 -23.77
CA LEU A 112 2.40 0.78 -24.19
C LEU A 112 1.61 1.53 -25.25
N ALA A 113 1.09 0.84 -26.27
CA ALA A 113 0.30 1.45 -27.34
C ALA A 113 -0.95 2.17 -26.81
N TYR A 114 -1.67 1.59 -25.86
CA TYR A 114 -2.82 2.26 -25.24
C TYR A 114 -2.41 3.50 -24.45
N LEU A 115 -1.33 3.43 -23.67
CA LEU A 115 -0.86 4.57 -22.89
C LEU A 115 -0.36 5.72 -23.78
N LEU A 116 0.39 5.41 -24.85
CA LEU A 116 0.80 6.40 -25.84
C LEU A 116 -0.42 7.05 -26.48
N LYS A 117 -1.44 6.27 -26.83
CA LYS A 117 -2.68 6.83 -27.40
C LYS A 117 -3.45 7.72 -26.42
N ALA A 118 -3.52 7.35 -25.14
CA ALA A 118 -4.10 8.19 -24.10
C ALA A 118 -3.32 9.52 -23.96
N ASN A 119 -1.99 9.44 -23.98
CA ASN A 119 -1.11 10.59 -23.92
C ASN A 119 -1.18 11.48 -25.19
N ASP A 120 -1.44 10.91 -26.37
CA ASP A 120 -1.64 11.68 -27.60
C ASP A 120 -2.95 12.47 -27.59
N ILE A 121 -4.00 11.93 -26.94
CA ILE A 121 -5.30 12.58 -26.82
C ILE A 121 -5.24 13.75 -25.83
N GLU A 122 -4.62 13.52 -24.68
CA GLU A 122 -4.48 14.53 -23.62
C GLU A 122 -3.08 14.42 -23.03
N ALA A 123 -2.17 15.23 -23.55
CA ALA A 123 -0.77 15.17 -23.20
C ALA A 123 -0.54 15.36 -21.69
N GLU A 124 -1.29 16.26 -21.06
CA GLU A 124 -1.14 16.58 -19.63
C GLU A 124 -1.94 15.65 -18.70
N ASN A 125 -2.49 14.55 -19.22
CA ASN A 125 -3.21 13.59 -18.41
C ASN A 125 -2.25 12.89 -17.42
N ILE A 126 -2.36 13.27 -16.14
CA ILE A 126 -1.47 12.82 -15.07
C ILE A 126 -1.45 11.29 -14.93
N GLU A 127 -2.60 10.61 -15.07
CA GLU A 127 -2.69 9.15 -14.95
C GLU A 127 -1.95 8.46 -16.11
N ALA A 128 -2.13 8.95 -17.34
CA ALA A 128 -1.41 8.42 -18.50
C ALA A 128 0.11 8.62 -18.37
N VAL A 129 0.55 9.81 -17.99
CA VAL A 129 1.98 10.14 -17.81
C VAL A 129 2.62 9.29 -16.71
N TYR A 130 1.94 9.14 -15.56
CA TYR A 130 2.44 8.29 -14.48
C TYR A 130 2.53 6.81 -14.89
N LYS A 131 1.49 6.26 -15.55
CA LYS A 131 1.51 4.86 -16.01
C LYS A 131 2.58 4.61 -17.08
N LEU A 132 2.89 5.60 -17.93
CA LEU A 132 4.02 5.52 -18.86
C LEU A 132 5.34 5.46 -18.11
N ALA A 133 5.56 6.39 -17.17
CA ALA A 133 6.77 6.40 -16.34
C ALA A 133 6.96 5.09 -15.58
N GLU A 134 5.89 4.60 -14.94
CA GLU A 134 5.87 3.33 -14.21
C GLU A 134 6.17 2.14 -15.13
N LEU A 135 5.53 2.05 -16.30
CA LEU A 135 5.72 0.95 -17.24
C LEU A 135 7.17 0.85 -17.71
N TYR A 136 7.77 1.97 -18.12
CA TYR A 136 9.17 2.02 -18.54
C TYR A 136 10.12 1.77 -17.37
N TYR A 137 9.86 2.33 -16.20
CA TYR A 137 10.71 2.13 -15.03
C TYR A 137 10.71 0.66 -14.58
N LYS A 138 9.54 0.01 -14.57
CA LYS A 138 9.42 -1.41 -14.26
C LYS A 138 10.16 -2.28 -15.28
N ASP A 139 10.11 -1.92 -16.56
CA ASP A 139 10.87 -2.61 -17.61
C ASP A 139 12.38 -2.41 -17.46
N PHE A 140 12.84 -1.19 -17.15
CA PHE A 140 14.22 -0.87 -16.86
C PHE A 140 14.79 -1.69 -15.68
N ILE A 141 14.06 -1.74 -14.57
CA ILE A 141 14.55 -2.37 -13.35
C ILE A 141 14.39 -3.90 -13.39
N TYR A 142 13.48 -4.42 -14.22
CA TYR A 142 13.20 -5.86 -14.33
C TYR A 142 14.44 -6.75 -14.54
N PRO A 143 15.38 -6.44 -15.46
CA PRO A 143 16.60 -7.22 -15.63
C PRO A 143 17.64 -7.04 -14.51
N LEU A 144 17.53 -6.00 -13.69
CA LEU A 144 18.54 -5.62 -12.69
C LEU A 144 18.15 -6.01 -11.26
N LYS A 145 16.85 -6.03 -10.95
CA LYS A 145 16.39 -6.28 -9.59
C LYS A 145 16.66 -7.71 -9.14
N MET A 146 17.05 -7.84 -7.89
CA MET A 146 17.12 -9.14 -7.24
C MET A 146 15.71 -9.72 -7.10
N GLU A 147 15.58 -11.02 -7.30
CA GLU A 147 14.33 -11.69 -6.99
C GLU A 147 14.10 -11.72 -5.49
N ILE A 148 12.87 -11.40 -5.09
CA ILE A 148 12.42 -11.61 -3.72
C ILE A 148 12.36 -13.13 -3.50
N ASP A 149 13.20 -13.62 -2.59
CA ASP A 149 13.21 -15.05 -2.23
C ASP A 149 12.05 -15.37 -1.30
N TYR A 150 10.86 -15.57 -1.87
CA TYR A 150 9.65 -15.95 -1.14
C TYR A 150 9.81 -17.30 -0.39
N GLY A 151 10.79 -18.12 -0.77
CA GLY A 151 11.06 -19.43 -0.16
C GLY A 151 11.48 -19.37 1.30
N LYS A 152 12.13 -18.28 1.74
CA LYS A 152 12.48 -18.04 3.16
C LYS A 152 11.33 -17.48 4.00
N VAL A 153 10.29 -16.92 3.36
CA VAL A 153 9.23 -16.16 4.02
C VAL A 153 8.08 -17.07 4.51
N ILE A 154 7.87 -18.24 3.89
CA ILE A 154 6.71 -19.09 4.15
C ILE A 154 7.01 -20.22 5.15
N THR A 155 8.27 -20.60 5.33
CA THR A 155 8.64 -21.72 6.19
C THR A 155 9.96 -21.46 6.88
N GLY A 156 9.96 -21.23 8.20
CA GLY A 156 11.16 -21.46 8.98
C GLY A 156 11.68 -22.87 8.68
N ASP A 157 12.90 -22.96 8.16
CA ASP A 157 13.72 -24.16 7.95
C ASP A 157 13.00 -25.45 7.53
N LYS A 158 12.00 -25.38 6.64
CA LYS A 158 11.47 -26.59 5.98
C LYS A 158 11.85 -26.56 4.52
N GLU A 159 12.77 -27.47 4.18
CA GLU A 159 13.15 -27.82 2.83
C GLU A 159 11.88 -28.04 1.99
N TRP A 160 11.76 -27.26 0.91
CA TRP A 160 10.72 -27.47 -0.08
C TRP A 160 10.87 -28.85 -0.72
N ASP A 161 9.74 -29.43 -1.08
CA ASP A 161 9.65 -30.62 -1.93
C ASP A 161 10.51 -30.43 -3.20
N SER A 162 11.34 -31.43 -3.51
CA SER A 162 12.46 -31.33 -4.47
C SER A 162 12.05 -30.95 -5.90
N VAL A 163 10.77 -31.13 -6.23
CA VAL A 163 10.18 -30.78 -7.53
C VAL A 163 9.97 -29.27 -7.68
N ILE A 164 9.57 -28.56 -6.62
CA ILE A 164 9.33 -27.10 -6.65
C ILE A 164 10.65 -26.33 -6.73
N ASN A 165 11.71 -26.86 -6.09
CA ASN A 165 13.05 -26.28 -6.20
C ASN A 165 13.60 -26.34 -7.63
N ALA A 166 13.40 -27.44 -8.36
CA ALA A 166 13.91 -27.56 -9.73
C ALA A 166 13.24 -26.60 -10.71
N GLU A 167 11.92 -26.39 -10.61
CA GLU A 167 11.21 -25.40 -11.44
C GLU A 167 11.59 -23.96 -11.05
N ASN A 168 11.65 -23.64 -9.74
CA ASN A 168 12.06 -22.32 -9.28
C ASN A 168 13.52 -22.00 -9.65
N GLU A 169 14.44 -22.97 -9.62
CA GLU A 169 15.81 -22.79 -10.11
C GLU A 169 15.86 -22.57 -11.62
N GLN A 170 15.05 -23.26 -12.42
CA GLN A 170 14.94 -22.99 -13.86
C GLN A 170 14.39 -21.58 -14.15
N PHE A 171 13.45 -21.08 -13.36
CA PHE A 171 12.93 -19.72 -13.49
C PHE A 171 13.96 -18.66 -13.05
N LYS A 172 14.66 -18.87 -11.93
CA LYS A 172 15.75 -18.00 -11.42
C LYS A 172 16.89 -17.86 -12.43
N ASN A 173 17.16 -18.90 -13.22
CA ASN A 173 18.25 -18.94 -14.19
C ASN A 173 17.91 -18.34 -15.56
N ARG A 174 16.67 -17.87 -15.80
CA ARG A 174 16.35 -17.18 -17.05
C ARG A 174 16.88 -15.75 -17.00
N LYS A 175 17.77 -15.41 -17.93
CA LYS A 175 18.21 -14.04 -18.14
C LYS A 175 16.98 -13.18 -18.44
N LYS A 176 16.68 -12.25 -17.53
CA LYS A 176 15.64 -11.25 -17.72
C LYS A 176 16.16 -10.21 -18.70
N GLU A 177 15.35 -9.89 -19.71
CA GLU A 177 15.66 -8.87 -20.69
C GLU A 177 14.54 -7.83 -20.70
N SER A 178 14.93 -6.60 -21.01
CA SER A 178 14.05 -5.47 -21.22
C SER A 178 13.16 -5.71 -22.44
N TYR A 179 11.88 -5.38 -22.35
CA TYR A 179 10.95 -5.41 -23.48
C TYR A 179 11.11 -4.19 -24.38
N PHE A 180 11.47 -3.04 -23.81
CA PHE A 180 11.62 -1.80 -24.54
C PHE A 180 13.09 -1.48 -24.80
N LYS A 181 13.32 -0.63 -25.80
CA LYS A 181 14.64 -0.09 -26.11
C LYS A 181 14.90 1.13 -25.24
N ASN A 182 16.00 1.13 -24.48
CA ASN A 182 16.41 2.20 -23.59
C ASN A 182 15.31 2.65 -22.60
N PRO A 183 14.66 1.70 -21.87
CA PRO A 183 13.54 2.01 -20.97
C PRO A 183 13.89 3.06 -19.91
N GLU A 184 15.15 3.14 -19.47
CA GLU A 184 15.64 4.12 -18.51
C GLU A 184 15.51 5.57 -19.02
N ILE A 185 15.70 5.80 -20.32
CA ILE A 185 15.58 7.12 -20.93
C ILE A 185 14.12 7.56 -20.95
N ASP A 186 13.23 6.66 -21.38
CA ASP A 186 11.80 6.94 -21.46
C ASP A 186 11.17 7.07 -20.07
N ALA A 187 11.56 6.22 -19.11
CA ALA A 187 11.15 6.33 -17.72
C ALA A 187 11.52 7.71 -17.14
N TYR A 188 12.78 8.12 -17.33
CA TYR A 188 13.27 9.41 -16.83
C TYR A 188 12.48 10.58 -17.45
N LYS A 189 12.28 10.56 -18.77
CA LYS A 189 11.50 11.56 -19.50
C LYS A 189 10.07 11.70 -18.94
N TYR A 190 9.36 10.60 -18.73
CA TYR A 190 7.98 10.65 -18.23
C TYR A 190 7.91 11.01 -16.74
N PHE A 191 8.88 10.60 -15.92
CA PHE A 191 8.96 11.06 -14.53
C PHE A 191 9.29 12.55 -14.41
N GLU A 192 10.22 13.08 -15.19
CA GLU A 192 10.48 14.53 -15.25
C GLU A 192 9.21 15.29 -15.63
N ARG A 193 8.49 14.79 -16.63
CA ARG A 193 7.22 15.39 -17.02
C ARG A 193 6.19 15.36 -15.89
N LEU A 194 6.06 14.22 -15.21
CA LEU A 194 5.15 14.09 -14.07
C LEU A 194 5.54 15.00 -12.90
N TRP A 195 6.84 15.21 -12.70
CA TRP A 195 7.39 16.12 -11.69
C TRP A 195 6.90 17.56 -11.90
N GLU A 196 6.87 18.01 -13.16
CA GLU A 196 6.34 19.33 -13.52
C GLU A 196 4.82 19.39 -13.40
N LEU A 197 4.11 18.39 -13.92
CA LEU A 197 2.64 18.39 -13.98
C LEU A 197 1.97 18.24 -12.61
N SER A 198 2.61 17.55 -11.65
CA SER A 198 1.92 17.10 -10.45
C SER A 198 2.77 17.16 -9.18
N PRO A 199 2.76 18.31 -8.47
CA PRO A 199 3.46 18.47 -7.18
C PRO A 199 3.17 17.37 -6.16
N LYS A 200 1.93 16.86 -6.11
CA LYS A 200 1.51 15.77 -5.20
C LYS A 200 2.22 14.43 -5.45
N HIS A 201 2.78 14.20 -6.63
CA HIS A 201 3.50 12.95 -6.95
C HIS A 201 5.01 13.08 -6.72
N ARG A 202 5.54 14.30 -6.60
CA ARG A 202 7.01 14.55 -6.56
C ARG A 202 7.72 13.72 -5.52
N LEU A 203 7.14 13.56 -4.33
CA LEU A 203 7.78 12.81 -3.26
C LEU A 203 7.86 11.32 -3.57
N LEU A 204 6.82 10.75 -4.19
CA LEU A 204 6.81 9.37 -4.63
C LEU A 204 7.85 9.12 -5.71
N ILE A 205 7.88 9.98 -6.73
CA ILE A 205 8.73 9.79 -7.90
C ILE A 205 10.16 10.30 -7.71
N TYR A 206 10.45 11.01 -6.63
CA TYR A 206 11.79 11.48 -6.30
C TYR A 206 12.81 10.32 -6.29
N PHE A 207 12.45 9.20 -5.66
CA PHE A 207 13.33 8.05 -5.51
C PHE A 207 13.67 7.36 -6.84
N PRO A 208 12.69 6.94 -7.68
CA PRO A 208 12.99 6.38 -8.99
C PRO A 208 13.69 7.40 -9.91
N ILE A 209 13.38 8.70 -9.81
CA ILE A 209 14.15 9.73 -10.54
C ILE A 209 15.63 9.71 -10.15
N LYS A 210 15.96 9.64 -8.85
CA LYS A 210 17.36 9.56 -8.40
C LYS A 210 18.07 8.32 -8.91
N GLN A 211 17.38 7.18 -8.94
CA GLN A 211 17.91 5.97 -9.52
C GLN A 211 18.23 6.11 -11.01
N LEU A 212 17.32 6.74 -11.75
CA LEU A 212 17.49 7.00 -13.17
C LEU A 212 18.57 8.06 -13.45
N GLU A 213 18.70 9.09 -12.61
CA GLU A 213 19.81 10.06 -12.70
C GLU A 213 21.16 9.36 -12.53
N CYS A 214 21.28 8.40 -11.60
CA CYS A 214 22.51 7.64 -11.40
C CYS A 214 22.87 6.79 -12.64
N ILE A 215 21.95 5.96 -13.16
CA ILE A 215 22.25 5.09 -14.31
C ILE A 215 22.53 5.89 -15.59
N LEU A 216 21.82 7.00 -15.79
CA LEU A 216 22.00 7.89 -16.94
C LEU A 216 23.19 8.84 -16.78
N ARG A 217 23.87 8.84 -15.63
CA ARG A 217 24.96 9.76 -15.27
C ARG A 217 24.55 11.23 -15.43
N LYS A 218 23.32 11.56 -15.09
CA LYS A 218 22.79 12.93 -15.12
C LYS A 218 23.10 13.66 -13.83
N SER A 219 23.27 14.98 -13.92
CA SER A 219 23.40 15.82 -12.73
C SER A 219 22.09 15.84 -11.94
N SER A 220 22.21 15.75 -10.62
CA SER A 220 21.08 15.76 -9.69
C SER A 220 20.43 17.15 -9.66
N VAL A 221 19.31 17.32 -10.37
CA VAL A 221 18.56 18.59 -10.41
C VAL A 221 17.35 18.59 -9.49
N HIS A 222 16.76 17.41 -9.25
CA HIS A 222 15.56 17.27 -8.41
C HIS A 222 15.92 17.27 -6.92
N LYS A 223 15.31 18.14 -6.11
CA LYS A 223 15.49 18.18 -4.65
C LYS A 223 14.36 17.42 -3.95
N LYS A 224 14.68 16.71 -2.86
CA LYS A 224 13.66 15.97 -2.08
C LYS A 224 12.57 16.94 -1.61
N PRO A 225 11.29 16.73 -1.94
CA PRO A 225 10.21 17.57 -1.45
C PRO A 225 10.11 17.50 0.08
N VAL A 226 9.79 18.63 0.71
CA VAL A 226 9.53 18.70 2.15
C VAL A 226 8.04 18.46 2.38
N GLU A 227 7.69 17.42 3.15
CA GLU A 227 6.31 17.17 3.56
C GLU A 227 6.07 17.59 5.01
N VAL A 228 5.07 18.45 5.19
CA VAL A 228 4.80 19.11 6.48
C VAL A 228 3.90 18.28 7.39
N ASN A 229 3.22 17.21 6.90
CA ASN A 229 2.08 16.58 7.59
C ASN A 229 2.20 15.08 7.95
N ASN A 230 3.39 14.48 7.88
CA ASN A 230 3.57 13.04 8.15
C ASN A 230 3.90 12.73 9.62
N TYR A 231 3.59 11.51 10.08
CA TYR A 231 4.03 11.03 11.39
C TYR A 231 5.46 10.48 11.36
N PHE A 232 5.92 10.07 10.18
CA PHE A 232 7.25 9.51 9.94
C PHE A 232 7.96 10.30 8.83
N GLN A 233 9.26 10.07 8.67
CA GLN A 233 10.01 10.63 7.55
C GLN A 233 9.55 9.95 6.24
N PRO A 234 9.39 10.69 5.13
CA PRO A 234 9.08 10.08 3.85
C PRO A 234 10.09 9.03 3.39
N GLY A 235 9.58 7.82 3.11
CA GLY A 235 10.36 6.67 2.68
C GLY A 235 11.04 5.95 3.85
N HIS A 236 10.72 6.30 5.11
CA HIS A 236 11.33 5.70 6.29
C HIS A 236 11.25 4.17 6.30
N PHE A 237 10.12 3.61 5.88
CA PHE A 237 9.86 2.18 5.85
C PHE A 237 10.30 1.49 4.56
N ALA A 238 10.94 2.20 3.63
CA ALA A 238 11.43 1.62 2.37
C ALA A 238 12.78 0.89 2.51
N ASN A 239 13.37 0.88 3.72
CA ASN A 239 14.67 0.22 4.03
C ASN A 239 15.76 0.50 2.98
N LEU A 240 15.90 1.77 2.61
CA LEU A 240 16.89 2.21 1.63
C LEU A 240 18.30 2.01 2.19
N SER A 241 19.20 1.50 1.37
CA SER A 241 20.63 1.39 1.69
C SER A 241 21.29 2.77 1.70
N GLU A 242 22.52 2.89 2.22
CA GLU A 242 23.22 4.18 2.25
C GLU A 242 23.43 4.80 0.85
N ASN A 243 23.61 3.96 -0.18
CA ASN A 243 23.82 4.37 -1.58
C ASN A 243 22.63 3.97 -2.48
N TRP A 244 21.42 4.08 -1.94
CA TRP A 244 20.19 3.62 -2.59
C TRP A 244 19.96 4.25 -3.97
N GLU A 245 20.48 5.45 -4.22
CA GLU A 245 20.35 6.14 -5.52
C GLU A 245 20.99 5.35 -6.66
N CYS A 246 21.92 4.45 -6.39
CA CYS A 246 22.57 3.62 -7.40
C CYS A 246 22.36 2.12 -7.13
N ASP A 247 21.42 1.78 -6.26
CA ASP A 247 21.06 0.39 -5.94
C ASP A 247 20.00 -0.12 -6.93
N PHE A 248 20.45 -0.69 -8.04
CA PHE A 248 19.57 -1.26 -9.07
C PHE A 248 19.04 -2.65 -8.73
N SER A 249 19.42 -3.20 -7.56
CA SER A 249 18.86 -4.47 -7.08
C SER A 249 17.43 -4.30 -6.57
N LYS A 250 16.99 -3.05 -6.33
CA LYS A 250 15.69 -2.70 -5.78
C LYS A 250 14.83 -1.90 -6.76
N ASP A 251 13.55 -2.22 -6.78
CA ASP A 251 12.50 -1.43 -7.42
C ASP A 251 12.10 -0.30 -6.46
N LEU A 252 12.79 0.84 -6.53
CA LEU A 252 12.58 1.92 -5.56
C LEU A 252 11.19 2.52 -5.63
N LEU A 253 10.53 2.50 -6.79
CA LEU A 253 9.14 2.90 -6.91
C LEU A 253 8.27 1.99 -6.03
N TYR A 254 8.41 0.68 -6.16
CA TYR A 254 7.67 -0.28 -5.33
C TYR A 254 7.97 -0.12 -3.83
N GLU A 255 9.26 -0.01 -3.45
CA GLU A 255 9.66 0.11 -2.04
C GLU A 255 9.05 1.35 -1.37
N VAL A 256 9.03 2.49 -2.07
CA VAL A 256 8.50 3.74 -1.50
C VAL A 256 6.97 3.81 -1.56
N GLU A 257 6.33 3.23 -2.57
CA GLU A 257 4.86 3.05 -2.59
C GLU A 257 4.40 2.23 -1.38
N SER A 258 5.05 1.08 -1.17
CA SER A 258 4.80 0.21 -0.01
C SER A 258 5.03 0.97 1.30
N SER A 259 6.14 1.69 1.41
CA SER A 259 6.45 2.52 2.59
C SER A 259 5.39 3.59 2.86
N PHE A 260 4.82 4.23 1.83
CA PHE A 260 3.82 5.29 2.01
C PHE A 260 2.47 4.74 2.45
N GLU A 261 2.05 3.60 1.91
CA GLU A 261 0.84 2.93 2.38
C GLU A 261 0.99 2.48 3.84
N HIS A 262 2.17 1.96 4.20
CA HIS A 262 2.47 1.59 5.59
C HIS A 262 2.46 2.80 6.54
N ASP A 263 3.17 3.89 6.18
CA ASP A 263 3.14 5.16 6.94
C ASP A 263 1.71 5.63 7.13
N LYS A 264 0.94 5.73 6.05
CA LYS A 264 -0.45 6.20 6.09
C LYS A 264 -1.30 5.38 7.06
N TRP A 265 -1.22 4.06 6.98
CA TRP A 265 -1.97 3.19 7.88
C TRP A 265 -1.55 3.37 9.36
N LEU A 266 -0.25 3.38 9.66
CA LEU A 266 0.26 3.63 11.02
C LEU A 266 -0.13 5.02 11.54
N SER A 267 0.00 6.04 10.68
CA SER A 267 -0.39 7.42 10.94
C SER A 267 -1.87 7.53 11.33
N GLU A 268 -2.77 6.84 10.62
CA GLU A 268 -4.20 6.81 10.93
C GLU A 268 -4.48 6.18 12.30
N GLN A 269 -3.80 5.07 12.62
CA GLN A 269 -3.93 4.40 13.92
C GLN A 269 -3.45 5.30 15.08
N LEU A 270 -2.27 5.92 14.94
CA LEU A 270 -1.71 6.80 15.97
C LEU A 270 -2.58 8.05 16.21
N LYS A 271 -3.12 8.64 15.13
CA LYS A 271 -4.09 9.76 15.23
C LYS A 271 -5.35 9.36 15.99
N ASP A 272 -5.85 8.15 15.78
CA ASP A 272 -7.04 7.65 16.46
C ASP A 272 -6.80 7.36 17.95
N LEU A 273 -5.63 6.81 18.26
CA LEU A 273 -5.12 6.62 19.62
C LEU A 273 -4.78 7.94 20.33
N LYS A 274 -4.91 9.09 19.65
CA LYS A 274 -4.59 10.43 20.16
C LYS A 274 -3.13 10.59 20.56
N GLU A 275 -2.25 9.87 19.86
CA GLU A 275 -0.80 10.02 20.00
C GLU A 275 -0.27 11.10 19.05
N ILE A 276 0.71 11.87 19.53
CA ILE A 276 1.39 12.91 18.76
C ILE A 276 2.43 12.29 17.81
N SER A 277 2.81 12.98 16.73
CA SER A 277 3.97 12.57 15.94
C SER A 277 5.25 12.80 16.73
N LEU A 278 5.99 11.73 17.04
CA LEU A 278 7.29 11.83 17.70
C LEU A 278 8.37 12.38 16.78
N TYR A 279 8.31 12.05 15.48
CA TYR A 279 9.19 12.60 14.45
C TYR A 279 9.27 14.14 14.48
N LYS A 280 8.11 14.80 14.65
CA LYS A 280 8.03 16.27 14.68
C LYS A 280 8.12 16.88 16.05
N LYS A 281 8.04 16.06 17.10
CA LYS A 281 8.06 16.54 18.48
C LYS A 281 9.46 17.11 18.75
N GLN A 282 9.53 18.41 18.99
CA GLN A 282 10.73 19.00 19.58
C GLN A 282 10.78 18.59 21.06
N VAL A 283 11.93 18.10 21.49
CA VAL A 283 12.18 17.65 22.87
C VAL A 283 13.48 18.26 23.36
N LEU A 284 13.55 18.50 24.67
CA LEU A 284 14.75 19.01 25.33
C LEU A 284 15.80 17.91 25.45
N ASP A 285 17.05 18.30 25.67
CA ASP A 285 18.21 17.39 25.67
C ASP A 285 18.15 16.32 26.76
N ASP A 286 17.45 16.58 27.87
CA ASP A 286 17.25 15.66 29.00
C ASP A 286 16.05 14.71 28.83
N ILE A 287 15.33 14.81 27.70
CA ILE A 287 14.13 14.04 27.42
C ILE A 287 14.43 12.87 26.49
N GLU A 288 14.11 11.67 26.96
CA GLU A 288 14.17 10.44 26.18
C GLU A 288 12.79 9.78 26.14
N ILE A 289 12.32 9.43 24.94
CA ILE A 289 10.99 8.88 24.71
C ILE A 289 11.10 7.59 23.91
N TYR A 290 10.40 6.56 24.39
CA TYR A 290 10.08 5.38 23.59
C TYR A 290 8.56 5.24 23.46
N ARG A 291 8.09 4.80 22.29
CA ARG A 291 6.68 4.43 22.12
C ARG A 291 6.56 3.08 21.44
N PHE A 292 5.93 2.13 22.13
CA PHE A 292 5.48 0.87 21.56
C PHE A 292 4.01 0.98 21.16
N THR A 293 3.69 0.73 19.89
CA THR A 293 2.34 0.63 19.36
C THR A 293 2.10 -0.79 18.85
N TRP A 294 1.04 -1.42 19.33
CA TRP A 294 0.67 -2.79 19.03
C TRP A 294 -0.68 -2.83 18.34
N LEU A 295 -0.65 -3.13 17.04
CA LEU A 295 -1.80 -3.19 16.17
C LEU A 295 -2.15 -4.65 15.89
N ARG A 296 -2.88 -5.25 16.83
CA ARG A 296 -3.35 -6.63 16.75
C ARG A 296 -4.53 -6.75 15.80
N SER A 297 -4.47 -7.70 14.87
CA SER A 297 -5.47 -7.83 13.80
C SER A 297 -6.90 -7.90 14.32
N PHE A 298 -7.16 -8.62 15.42
CA PHE A 298 -8.51 -8.85 15.94
C PHE A 298 -8.77 -8.27 17.33
N HIS A 299 -7.83 -7.51 17.87
CA HIS A 299 -7.91 -6.97 19.22
C HIS A 299 -7.72 -5.45 19.24
N ASN A 300 -8.09 -4.83 20.36
CA ASN A 300 -7.95 -3.39 20.51
C ASN A 300 -6.48 -2.96 20.31
N PRO A 301 -6.21 -1.94 19.48
CA PRO A 301 -4.86 -1.42 19.34
C PRO A 301 -4.43 -0.73 20.64
N ILE A 302 -3.15 -0.84 20.96
CA ILE A 302 -2.56 -0.30 22.20
C ILE A 302 -1.34 0.54 21.82
N ALA A 303 -1.19 1.73 22.40
CA ALA A 303 0.06 2.48 22.40
C ALA A 303 0.53 2.71 23.84
N LEU A 304 1.80 2.46 24.09
CA LEU A 304 2.51 2.65 25.35
C LEU A 304 3.69 3.59 25.09
N ARG A 305 3.65 4.80 25.62
CA ARG A 305 4.71 5.80 25.49
C ARG A 305 5.37 6.04 26.83
N ILE A 306 6.62 5.67 26.98
CA ILE A 306 7.43 5.92 28.18
C ILE A 306 8.33 7.13 27.93
N GLU A 307 8.28 8.10 28.83
CA GLU A 307 9.08 9.32 28.77
C GLU A 307 9.90 9.43 30.04
N LYS A 308 11.20 9.69 29.88
CA LYS A 308 12.11 10.05 30.96
C LYS A 308 12.56 11.49 30.78
N SER A 309 12.44 12.30 31.83
CA SER A 309 13.07 13.61 31.96
C SER A 309 13.79 13.63 33.29
N ASN A 310 15.12 13.73 33.27
CA ASN A 310 15.96 13.60 34.46
C ASN A 310 15.64 12.30 35.25
N ASN A 311 15.11 12.44 36.48
CA ASN A 311 14.72 11.33 37.35
C ASN A 311 13.22 11.00 37.30
N ASP A 312 12.45 11.73 36.51
CA ASP A 312 11.02 11.54 36.35
C ASP A 312 10.73 10.63 35.16
N VAL A 313 10.13 9.47 35.44
CA VAL A 313 9.70 8.51 34.41
C VAL A 313 8.19 8.41 34.43
N THR A 314 7.56 8.63 33.26
CA THR A 314 6.11 8.53 33.10
C THR A 314 5.77 7.62 31.92
N LEU A 315 4.95 6.61 32.17
CA LEU A 315 4.35 5.77 31.15
C LEU A 315 2.95 6.25 30.84
N TYR A 316 2.69 6.62 29.60
CA TYR A 316 1.37 6.90 29.06
C TYR A 316 0.85 5.67 28.32
N TYR A 317 -0.45 5.42 28.42
CA TYR A 317 -1.09 4.36 27.65
C TYR A 317 -2.36 4.86 26.97
N SER A 318 -2.60 4.34 25.77
CA SER A 318 -3.78 4.60 24.95
C SER A 318 -4.27 3.27 24.39
N ILE A 319 -5.56 2.99 24.54
CA ILE A 319 -6.23 1.78 24.03
C ILE A 319 -7.34 2.25 23.09
N GLY A 320 -7.31 1.79 21.84
CA GLY A 320 -8.32 2.09 20.85
C GLY A 320 -9.57 1.21 20.97
N LYS A 321 -10.61 1.58 20.23
CA LYS A 321 -11.79 0.77 19.97
C LYS A 321 -11.58 -0.03 18.68
N GLY A 322 -12.39 -1.07 18.49
CA GLY A 322 -12.29 -1.91 17.30
C GLY A 322 -11.03 -2.75 17.30
N MET A 323 -10.53 -3.03 16.11
CA MET A 323 -9.46 -4.00 15.86
C MET A 323 -8.29 -3.31 15.14
N GLY A 324 -7.06 -3.59 15.55
CA GLY A 324 -5.86 -2.90 15.05
C GLY A 324 -5.54 -3.17 13.57
N GLY A 325 -5.94 -4.32 13.04
CA GLY A 325 -5.78 -4.67 11.61
C GLY A 325 -6.79 -3.98 10.67
N TYR A 326 -7.71 -3.17 11.22
CA TYR A 326 -8.81 -2.59 10.47
C TYR A 326 -8.86 -1.07 10.64
N LYS A 327 -9.82 -0.44 9.96
CA LYS A 327 -10.04 1.01 10.05
C LYS A 327 -10.24 1.42 11.53
N PRO A 328 -9.52 2.43 12.03
CA PRO A 328 -9.67 2.90 13.40
C PRO A 328 -11.08 3.46 13.65
N ILE A 329 -11.61 3.27 14.87
CA ILE A 329 -12.98 3.66 15.26
C ILE A 329 -13.07 4.42 16.59
N GLY A 330 -11.96 5.03 17.04
CA GLY A 330 -11.91 5.93 18.18
C GLY A 330 -11.13 5.37 19.38
N LEU A 331 -10.79 6.25 20.31
CA LEU A 331 -10.15 5.91 21.57
C LEU A 331 -11.14 5.23 22.55
N LYS A 332 -10.73 4.12 23.18
CA LYS A 332 -11.47 3.42 24.24
C LYS A 332 -11.08 3.93 25.62
N LYS A 333 -9.78 4.01 25.91
CA LYS A 333 -9.25 4.44 27.21
C LYS A 333 -7.86 5.03 27.03
N ARG A 334 -7.50 6.00 27.87
CA ARG A 334 -6.11 6.47 28.02
C ARG A 334 -5.79 6.72 29.49
N GLY A 335 -4.51 6.80 29.82
CA GLY A 335 -4.05 7.18 31.15
C GLY A 335 -2.54 7.29 31.22
N SER A 336 -2.03 7.44 32.43
CA SER A 336 -0.60 7.42 32.71
C SER A 336 -0.31 6.79 34.06
N LYS A 337 0.96 6.41 34.26
CA LYS A 337 1.50 5.86 35.50
C LYS A 337 2.93 6.37 35.67
N LYS A 338 3.26 6.86 36.86
CA LYS A 338 4.65 7.16 37.23
C LYS A 338 5.40 5.85 37.43
N LEU A 339 6.61 5.77 36.89
CA LEU A 339 7.49 4.62 37.02
C LEU A 339 8.72 4.99 37.83
N THR A 340 9.37 3.96 38.36
CA THR A 340 10.66 4.06 39.02
C THR A 340 11.79 4.09 37.99
N LEU A 341 12.95 4.63 38.38
CA LEU A 341 14.16 4.54 37.55
C LEU A 341 14.57 3.10 37.29
N THR A 342 14.37 2.19 38.25
CA THR A 342 14.63 0.76 38.06
C THR A 342 13.74 0.15 36.97
N GLU A 343 12.47 0.55 36.86
CA GLU A 343 11.60 0.09 35.77
C GLU A 343 12.07 0.61 34.41
N TRP A 344 12.52 1.86 34.35
CA TRP A 344 13.14 2.42 33.14
C TRP A 344 14.42 1.67 32.73
N ASP A 345 15.35 1.49 33.66
CA ASP A 345 16.64 0.85 33.39
C ASP A 345 16.46 -0.60 32.91
N ASN A 346 15.48 -1.31 33.49
CA ASN A 346 15.12 -2.65 33.05
C ASN A 346 14.57 -2.68 31.62
N PHE A 347 13.71 -1.72 31.25
CA PHE A 347 13.22 -1.60 29.88
C PHE A 347 14.35 -1.32 28.89
N VAL A 348 15.20 -0.32 29.17
CA VAL A 348 16.33 0.04 28.29
C VAL A 348 17.31 -1.13 28.14
N LYS A 349 17.58 -1.87 29.21
CA LYS A 349 18.44 -3.06 29.18
C LYS A 349 17.86 -4.19 28.32
N LEU A 350 16.55 -4.44 28.39
CA LEU A 350 15.90 -5.44 27.54
C LEU A 350 16.00 -5.04 26.07
N LEU A 351 15.81 -3.75 25.77
CA LEU A 351 15.84 -3.23 24.41
C LEU A 351 17.25 -3.26 23.81
N SER A 352 18.27 -2.88 24.59
CA SER A 352 19.67 -2.90 24.15
C SER A 352 20.14 -4.31 23.80
N ASN A 353 19.67 -5.34 24.51
CA ASN A 353 19.99 -6.74 24.20
C ASN A 353 19.42 -7.20 22.85
N GLY A 354 18.44 -6.48 22.30
CA GLY A 354 17.81 -6.80 21.02
C GLY A 354 18.45 -6.13 19.80
N ASN A 355 19.54 -5.38 19.97
CA ASN A 355 20.16 -4.58 18.91
C ASN A 355 19.15 -3.76 18.10
N TYR A 356 18.14 -3.20 18.77
CA TYR A 356 17.00 -2.53 18.15
C TYR A 356 17.39 -1.52 17.05
N ARG A 357 18.48 -0.78 17.27
CA ARG A 357 18.94 0.25 16.33
C ARG A 357 19.44 -0.33 15.00
N GLU A 358 19.93 -1.56 15.01
CA GLU A 358 20.49 -2.26 13.85
C GLU A 358 19.40 -2.97 13.01
N LEU A 359 18.17 -3.06 13.52
CA LEU A 359 17.06 -3.68 12.80
C LEU A 359 16.64 -2.86 11.58
N PRO A 360 16.08 -3.49 10.52
CA PRO A 360 15.43 -2.77 9.44
C PRO A 360 14.28 -1.90 9.97
N ASN A 361 13.99 -0.79 9.28
CA ASN A 361 12.90 0.11 9.67
C ASN A 361 11.53 -0.54 9.51
N TYR A 362 11.39 -1.44 8.54
CA TYR A 362 10.23 -2.29 8.38
C TYR A 362 10.66 -3.71 8.07
N ASP A 363 10.18 -4.69 8.82
CA ASP A 363 10.26 -6.10 8.43
C ASP A 363 8.86 -6.68 8.45
N SER A 364 8.52 -7.44 7.42
CA SER A 364 7.22 -8.08 7.34
C SER A 364 7.36 -9.46 6.74
N THR A 365 7.01 -10.43 7.59
CA THR A 365 6.82 -11.81 7.20
C THR A 365 5.40 -12.01 6.69
N LEU A 366 5.21 -12.86 5.68
CA LEU A 366 3.86 -13.16 5.19
C LEU A 366 3.08 -13.87 6.29
N MET A 367 1.93 -13.30 6.64
CA MET A 367 1.00 -13.86 7.62
C MET A 367 -0.44 -13.61 7.19
N THR A 368 -1.32 -14.58 7.45
CA THR A 368 -2.76 -14.45 7.21
C THR A 368 -3.40 -13.43 8.13
N ASP A 369 -2.86 -13.35 9.34
CA ASP A 369 -3.28 -12.55 10.47
C ASP A 369 -2.12 -12.43 11.44
N GLY A 370 -2.11 -11.35 12.21
CA GLY A 370 -1.05 -11.13 13.18
C GLY A 370 -1.12 -9.75 13.81
N ALA A 371 0.01 -9.26 14.29
CA ALA A 371 0.11 -7.96 14.90
C ALA A 371 1.25 -7.18 14.27
N VAL A 372 1.07 -5.87 14.13
CA VAL A 372 2.19 -4.97 13.84
C VAL A 372 2.67 -4.37 15.15
N TRP A 373 3.96 -4.53 15.38
CA TRP A 373 4.72 -4.00 16.51
C TRP A 373 5.55 -2.84 16.00
N LEU A 374 5.10 -1.62 16.29
CA LEU A 374 5.84 -0.40 15.98
C LEU A 374 6.52 0.09 17.26
N LEU A 375 7.83 0.15 17.25
CA LEU A 375 8.62 0.79 18.29
C LEU A 375 9.25 2.07 17.74
N GLU A 376 9.07 3.17 18.47
CA GLU A 376 9.63 4.47 18.14
C GLU A 376 10.54 4.93 19.28
N TYR A 377 11.58 5.67 18.92
CA TYR A 377 12.56 6.26 19.82
C TYR A 377 12.78 7.73 19.45
N LYS A 378 12.80 8.63 20.44
CA LYS A 378 12.97 10.07 20.25
C LYS A 378 13.81 10.70 21.36
N THR A 379 14.82 11.45 20.96
CA THR A 379 15.61 12.40 21.76
C THR A 379 15.63 13.77 21.07
N HIS A 380 16.37 14.75 21.62
CA HIS A 380 16.49 16.07 21.00
C HIS A 380 16.98 15.97 19.55
N ASP A 381 18.05 15.19 19.33
CA ASP A 381 18.70 15.04 18.02
C ASP A 381 18.19 13.89 17.16
N THR A 382 17.59 12.86 17.76
CA THR A 382 17.37 11.59 17.05
C THR A 382 15.91 11.19 17.05
N TYR A 383 15.43 10.69 15.92
CA TYR A 383 14.16 9.98 15.80
C TYR A 383 14.37 8.68 15.02
N GLU A 384 13.88 7.58 15.55
CA GLU A 384 13.90 6.28 14.90
C GLU A 384 12.54 5.59 15.07
N ALA A 385 12.15 4.79 14.08
CA ALA A 385 10.96 3.96 14.13
C ALA A 385 11.24 2.61 13.47
N LYS A 386 10.89 1.51 14.13
CA LYS A 386 10.99 0.16 13.57
C LYS A 386 9.62 -0.51 13.69
N ALA A 387 9.11 -1.00 12.57
CA ALA A 387 7.85 -1.74 12.51
C ALA A 387 8.13 -3.18 12.08
N ASP A 388 7.59 -4.13 12.83
CA ASP A 388 7.77 -5.55 12.57
C ASP A 388 6.47 -6.30 12.87
N ASN A 389 6.17 -7.36 12.13
CA ASN A 389 5.06 -8.25 12.45
C ASN A 389 5.49 -9.57 13.12
N ASN A 390 6.79 -9.85 13.18
CA ASN A 390 7.39 -11.00 13.84
C ASN A 390 8.65 -10.58 14.63
N PRO A 391 8.50 -9.74 15.67
CA PRO A 391 9.64 -9.17 16.39
C PRO A 391 10.51 -10.26 17.01
N GLY A 392 11.83 -10.11 16.87
CA GLY A 392 12.79 -10.96 17.56
C GLY A 392 12.57 -10.99 19.09
N LYS A 393 12.94 -12.11 19.72
CA LYS A 393 12.67 -12.42 21.14
C LYS A 393 12.95 -11.26 22.11
N ASN A 394 14.04 -10.51 21.91
CA ASN A 394 14.41 -9.42 22.80
C ASN A 394 13.52 -8.18 22.62
N ILE A 395 13.14 -7.84 21.38
CA ILE A 395 12.17 -6.77 21.11
C ILE A 395 10.81 -7.14 21.69
N TYR A 396 10.35 -8.36 21.43
CA TYR A 396 9.13 -8.90 22.03
C TYR A 396 9.14 -8.75 23.56
N ASN A 397 10.19 -9.22 24.23
CA ASN A 397 10.29 -9.14 25.69
C ASN A 397 10.29 -7.69 26.21
N SER A 398 10.92 -6.76 25.49
CA SER A 398 10.95 -5.34 25.85
C SER A 398 9.57 -4.69 25.77
N CYS A 399 8.84 -4.96 24.68
CA CYS A 399 7.49 -4.47 24.45
C CYS A 399 6.48 -5.08 25.44
N ILE A 400 6.59 -6.38 25.73
CA ILE A 400 5.76 -7.06 26.74
C ILE A 400 6.08 -6.57 28.16
N TYR A 401 7.34 -6.21 28.43
CA TYR A 401 7.69 -5.57 29.70
C TYR A 401 6.92 -4.26 29.90
N LEU A 402 6.87 -3.38 28.90
CA LEU A 402 6.06 -2.15 28.94
C LEU A 402 4.58 -2.46 29.20
N LEU A 403 4.03 -3.47 28.53
CA LEU A 403 2.64 -3.89 28.73
C LEU A 403 2.38 -4.32 30.19
N ARG A 404 3.28 -5.14 30.77
CA ARG A 404 3.15 -5.60 32.16
C ARG A 404 3.19 -4.44 33.16
N ILE A 405 4.18 -3.55 33.05
CA ILE A 405 4.32 -2.43 34.00
C ILE A 405 3.21 -1.36 33.82
N SER A 406 2.54 -1.32 32.66
CA SER A 406 1.36 -0.47 32.44
C SER A 406 0.14 -0.87 33.27
N GLY A 407 0.08 -2.13 33.72
CA GLY A 407 -1.08 -2.69 34.42
C GLY A 407 -2.28 -3.01 33.52
N ILE A 408 -2.13 -2.91 32.19
CA ILE A 408 -3.13 -3.40 31.23
C ILE A 408 -3.12 -4.93 31.28
N LYS A 409 -4.29 -5.52 31.57
CA LYS A 409 -4.47 -6.98 31.57
C LYS A 409 -4.91 -7.43 30.19
N ILE A 410 -4.11 -8.31 29.58
CA ILE A 410 -4.38 -8.97 28.30
C ILE A 410 -4.28 -10.47 28.57
N PRO A 411 -5.26 -11.29 28.15
CA PRO A 411 -5.15 -12.74 28.25
C PRO A 411 -3.94 -13.25 27.46
N ASP A 412 -3.24 -14.26 27.96
CA ASP A 412 -2.01 -14.77 27.34
C ASP A 412 -2.21 -15.23 25.88
N TYR A 413 -3.39 -15.79 25.56
CA TYR A 413 -3.73 -16.21 24.20
C TYR A 413 -3.97 -15.03 23.23
N GLU A 414 -4.09 -13.80 23.73
CA GLU A 414 -4.18 -12.58 22.91
C GLU A 414 -2.81 -11.88 22.74
N ILE A 415 -1.73 -12.52 23.18
CA ILE A 415 -0.36 -12.05 23.03
C ILE A 415 0.32 -12.81 21.89
N TYR A 416 0.31 -12.19 20.70
CA TYR A 416 0.89 -12.69 19.47
C TYR A 416 1.54 -11.57 18.66
#